data_AF-A0A4Q3TCD7-F1
#
_entry.id   AF-A0A4Q3TCD7-F1
#
_cell.length_a   1.000
_cell.length_b   1.000
_cell.length_c   1.000
_cell.angle_alpha   90.00
_cell.angle_beta   90.00
_cell.angle_gamma   90.00
#
_symmetry.space_group_name_H-M   'P 1'
#
loop_
_entity.id
_entity.type
_entity.pdbx_description
1 polymer ?
#
loop_
_entity_poly.entity_id
_entity_poly.type
_entity_poly.pdbx_seq_one_letter_code
_entity_poly.pdbx_strand_id
1 'polypeptide(L)'
;MNAPVQIRKPAVVERLRELARLEGKSITDLVEEMVRDRDERLVARRQADIAERRRAVEEIVAHFNSLPIVGPLLTDDDFYDEDGLPK
;
A
#
# COMPACT_ATOMS: atom_id res chain seq x y z
N MET A 1 -1.48 17.65 24.82
CA MET A 1 -2.39 18.31 23.87
C MET A 1 -1.59 18.71 22.65
N ASN A 2 -1.91 18.17 21.47
CA ASN A 2 -1.25 18.57 20.22
C ASN A 2 -1.62 20.01 19.87
N ALA A 3 -0.69 20.74 19.25
CA ALA A 3 -0.94 22.10 18.82
C ALA A 3 -2.10 22.15 17.79
N PRO A 4 -2.95 23.19 17.83
CA PRO A 4 -4.02 23.33 16.85
C PRO A 4 -3.46 23.48 15.43
N VAL A 5 -4.11 22.84 14.46
CA VAL A 5 -3.75 22.97 13.05
C VAL A 5 -4.08 24.38 12.56
N GLN A 6 -3.07 25.10 12.06
CA GLN A 6 -3.23 26.45 11.55
C GLN A 6 -3.09 26.49 10.03
N ILE A 7 -4.12 26.97 9.34
CA ILE A 7 -4.10 27.17 7.88
C ILE A 7 -3.81 28.64 7.60
N ARG A 8 -2.60 28.94 7.12
CA ARG A 8 -2.14 30.33 6.89
C ARG A 8 -2.55 30.92 5.55
N LYS A 9 -3.03 30.11 4.60
CA LYS A 9 -3.41 30.56 3.26
C LYS A 9 -4.88 31.03 3.27
N PRO A 10 -5.17 32.34 3.13
CA PRO A 10 -6.54 32.85 3.29
C PRO A 10 -7.53 32.22 2.31
N ALA A 11 -7.13 32.04 1.05
CA ALA A 11 -7.96 31.40 0.03
C ALA A 11 -8.39 29.96 0.39
N VAL A 12 -7.61 29.24 1.19
CA VAL A 12 -8.00 27.88 1.65
C VAL A 12 -9.03 27.98 2.77
N VAL A 13 -8.86 28.93 3.68
CA VAL A 13 -9.79 29.19 4.78
C VAL A 13 -11.17 29.58 4.23
N GLU A 14 -11.22 30.50 3.27
CA GLU A 14 -12.49 30.92 2.66
C GLU A 14 -13.19 29.78 1.92
N ARG A 15 -12.44 28.93 1.19
CA ARG A 15 -13.01 27.75 0.54
C ARG A 15 -13.56 26.73 1.54
N LEU A 16 -12.86 26.49 2.65
CA LEU A 16 -13.34 25.59 3.70
C LEU A 16 -14.61 26.12 4.36
N ARG A 17 -14.66 27.42 4.66
CA ARG A 17 -15.85 28.08 5.20
C ARG A 17 -17.05 27.95 4.26
N GLU A 18 -16.84 28.26 2.98
CA GLU A 18 -17.92 28.19 1.99
C GLU A 18 -18.41 26.77 1.80
N LEU A 19 -17.51 25.79 1.72
CA LEU A 19 -17.90 24.39 1.60
C LEU A 19 -18.67 23.89 2.83
N ALA A 20 -18.20 24.22 4.03
CA ALA A 20 -18.88 23.88 5.28
C ALA A 20 -20.29 24.49 5.34
N ARG A 21 -20.43 25.75 4.88
CA ARG A 21 -21.71 26.44 4.77
C ARG A 21 -22.66 25.76 3.79
N LEU A 22 -22.18 25.36 2.61
CA LEU A 22 -22.97 24.67 1.59
C LEU A 22 -23.44 23.29 2.06
N GLU A 23 -22.61 22.58 2.84
CA GLU A 23 -22.95 21.27 3.41
C GLU A 23 -23.72 21.35 4.75
N GLY A 24 -23.85 22.54 5.33
CA GLY A 24 -24.49 22.72 6.64
C GLY A 24 -23.70 22.10 7.80
N LYS A 25 -22.38 21.96 7.67
CA LYS A 25 -21.48 21.32 8.65
C LYS A 25 -20.58 22.34 9.33
N SER A 26 -20.01 21.98 10.48
CA SER A 26 -18.88 22.74 11.02
C SER A 26 -17.62 22.47 10.18
N ILE A 27 -16.64 23.38 10.22
CA ILE A 27 -15.36 23.18 9.52
C ILE A 27 -14.65 21.94 10.06
N THR A 28 -14.76 21.67 11.37
CA THR A 28 -14.17 20.49 12.00
C THR A 28 -14.77 19.21 11.44
N ASP A 29 -16.09 19.11 11.39
CA ASP A 29 -16.78 17.90 10.90
C ASP A 29 -16.50 17.68 9.41
N LEU A 30 -16.50 18.77 8.63
CA LEU A 30 -16.12 18.72 7.22
C LEU A 30 -14.71 18.17 7.03
N VAL A 31 -13.73 18.68 7.80
CA VAL A 31 -12.33 18.24 7.71
C VAL A 31 -12.19 16.80 8.17
N GLU A 32 -12.89 16.39 9.24
CA GLU A 32 -12.89 15.00 9.72
C GLU A 32 -13.38 14.04 8.62
N GLU A 33 -14.50 14.35 7.98
CA GLU A 33 -15.05 13.54 6.89
C GLU A 33 -14.11 13.51 5.68
N MET A 34 -13.59 14.67 5.26
CA MET A 34 -12.63 14.74 4.15
C MET A 34 -11.37 13.91 4.39
N VAL A 35 -10.85 13.93 5.63
CA VAL A 35 -9.67 13.14 6.02
C VAL A 35 -10.00 11.66 6.02
N ARG A 36 -11.11 11.26 6.66
CA ARG A 36 -11.56 9.86 6.68
C ARG A 36 -11.72 9.30 5.27
N ASP A 37 -12.44 10.00 4.40
CA ASP A 37 -12.66 9.58 3.02
C ASP A 37 -11.34 9.48 2.23
N ARG A 38 -10.38 10.36 2.54
CA ARG A 38 -9.06 10.32 1.88
C ARG A 38 -8.25 9.12 2.37
N ASP A 39 -8.25 8.86 3.66
CA ASP A 39 -7.52 7.75 4.27
C ASP A 39 -8.08 6.41 3.81
N GLU A 40 -9.41 6.23 3.81
CA GLU A 40 -10.07 5.03 3.31
C GLU A 40 -9.69 4.73 1.85
N ARG A 41 -9.69 5.76 0.98
CA ARG A 41 -9.26 5.61 -0.41
C ARG A 41 -7.79 5.23 -0.54
N LEU A 42 -6.91 5.79 0.29
CA LEU A 42 -5.48 5.46 0.25
C LEU A 42 -5.21 4.05 0.77
N VAL A 43 -5.89 3.63 1.84
CA VAL A 43 -5.79 2.28 2.39
C VAL A 43 -6.32 1.27 1.39
N ALA A 44 -7.50 1.48 0.82
CA ALA A 44 -8.10 0.59 -0.18
C ALA A 44 -7.19 0.45 -1.42
N ARG A 45 -6.63 1.56 -1.91
CA ARG A 45 -5.69 1.54 -3.05
C ARG A 45 -4.43 0.73 -2.72
N ARG A 46 -3.87 0.90 -1.52
CA ARG A 46 -2.68 0.15 -1.08
C ARG A 46 -2.98 -1.34 -0.94
N GLN A 47 -4.14 -1.70 -0.39
CA GLN A 47 -4.57 -3.09 -0.29
C GLN A 47 -4.77 -3.74 -1.66
N ALA A 48 -5.36 -3.01 -2.62
CA ALA A 48 -5.52 -3.48 -3.99
C ALA A 48 -4.17 -3.74 -4.68
N ASP A 49 -3.20 -2.82 -4.56
CA ASP A 49 -1.84 -3.01 -5.11
C ASP A 49 -1.13 -4.23 -4.48
N ILE A 50 -1.25 -4.41 -3.16
CA ILE A 50 -0.71 -5.60 -2.48
C ILE A 50 -1.37 -6.88 -2.99
N ALA A 51 -2.69 -6.89 -3.13
CA ALA A 51 -3.44 -8.05 -3.61
C ALA A 51 -3.07 -8.40 -5.06
N GLU A 52 -2.92 -7.40 -5.93
CA GLU A 52 -2.49 -7.59 -7.32
C GLU A 52 -1.09 -8.18 -7.41
N ARG A 53 -0.12 -7.64 -6.65
CA ARG A 53 1.24 -8.18 -6.61
C ARG A 53 1.27 -9.60 -6.08
N ARG A 54 0.52 -9.88 -5.02
CA ARG A 54 0.43 -11.22 -4.44
C ARG A 54 -0.13 -12.22 -5.44
N ARG A 55 -1.21 -11.86 -6.14
CA ARG A 55 -1.79 -12.68 -7.20
C ARG A 55 -0.78 -12.97 -8.31
N ALA A 56 -0.03 -11.96 -8.76
CA ALA A 56 1.00 -12.16 -9.78
C ALA A 56 2.10 -13.15 -9.33
N VAL A 57 2.53 -13.05 -8.07
CA VAL A 57 3.49 -14.01 -7.48
C VAL A 57 2.89 -15.42 -7.43
N GLU A 58 1.65 -15.55 -6.96
CA GLU A 58 0.96 -16.84 -6.86
C GLU A 58 0.80 -17.50 -8.25
N GLU A 59 0.48 -16.73 -9.28
CA GLU A 59 0.40 -17.21 -10.67
C GLU A 59 1.75 -17.73 -11.18
N ILE A 60 2.86 -17.02 -10.92
CA ILE A 60 4.21 -17.44 -11.31
C ILE A 60 4.62 -18.72 -10.57
N VAL A 61 4.41 -18.77 -9.26
CA VAL A 61 4.75 -19.95 -8.44
C VAL A 61 3.92 -21.16 -8.88
N ALA A 62 2.62 -20.98 -9.12
CA ALA A 62 1.76 -22.06 -9.62
C ALA A 62 2.22 -22.56 -10.99
N HIS A 63 2.61 -21.66 -11.90
CA HIS A 63 3.15 -22.05 -13.19
C HIS A 63 4.46 -22.83 -13.04
N PHE A 64 5.42 -22.32 -12.26
CA PHE A 64 6.70 -22.99 -12.01
C PHE A 64 6.50 -24.39 -11.42
N ASN A 65 5.63 -24.53 -10.42
CA ASN A 65 5.33 -25.81 -9.77
C ASN A 65 4.60 -26.79 -10.71
N SER A 66 3.98 -26.32 -11.79
CA SER A 66 3.36 -27.17 -12.80
C SER A 66 4.33 -27.73 -13.83
N LEU A 67 5.57 -27.21 -13.89
CA LEU A 67 6.56 -27.64 -14.86
C LEU A 67 7.08 -29.05 -14.52
N PRO A 68 7.35 -29.89 -15.54
CA PRO A 68 7.95 -31.19 -15.31
C PRO A 68 9.38 -31.03 -14.79
N ILE A 69 9.76 -31.88 -13.83
CA ILE A 69 11.13 -31.97 -13.35
C ILE A 69 11.96 -32.72 -14.39
N VAL A 70 12.89 -32.02 -15.05
CA VAL A 70 13.71 -32.55 -16.16
C VAL A 70 15.11 -33.02 -15.74
N GLY A 71 15.42 -33.03 -14.44
CA GLY A 71 16.71 -33.46 -13.90
C GLY A 71 16.65 -33.77 -12.40
N PRO A 72 17.75 -34.25 -11.81
CA PRO A 72 17.83 -34.45 -10.36
C PRO A 72 17.64 -33.12 -9.63
N LEU A 73 17.03 -33.18 -8.45
CA LEU A 73 17.00 -32.05 -7.53
C LEU A 73 18.40 -31.89 -6.95
N LEU A 74 19.04 -30.78 -7.30
CA LEU A 74 20.38 -30.46 -6.81
C LEU A 74 20.28 -29.89 -5.40
N THR A 75 21.20 -30.29 -4.54
CA THR A 75 21.40 -29.73 -3.20
C THR A 75 22.61 -28.80 -3.19
N ASP A 76 22.83 -28.13 -2.07
CA ASP A 76 24.02 -27.28 -1.90
C ASP A 76 25.32 -28.09 -2.06
N ASP A 77 25.32 -29.38 -1.69
CA ASP A 77 26.48 -30.28 -1.84
C ASP A 77 26.89 -30.49 -3.32
N ASP A 78 25.95 -30.33 -4.25
CA ASP A 78 26.22 -30.42 -5.69
C ASP A 78 26.97 -29.19 -6.23
N PHE A 79 26.92 -28.06 -5.51
CA PHE A 79 27.49 -26.77 -5.95
C PHE A 79 28.67 -26.29 -5.10
N TYR A 80 28.69 -26.67 -3.82
CA TYR A 80 29.65 -26.16 -2.85
C TYR A 80 30.49 -27.29 -2.25
N ASP A 81 31.75 -26.98 -1.93
CA ASP A 81 32.64 -27.86 -1.17
C ASP A 81 32.36 -27.80 0.34
N GLU A 82 33.13 -28.58 1.10
CA GLU A 82 32.96 -28.74 2.55
C GLU A 82 33.15 -27.44 3.33
N ASP A 83 33.89 -26.48 2.74
CA ASP A 83 34.12 -25.14 3.29
C ASP A 83 33.09 -24.11 2.78
N GLY A 84 32.13 -24.54 1.96
CA GLY A 84 31.07 -23.70 1.37
C GLY A 84 31.53 -22.87 0.18
N LEU A 85 32.68 -23.19 -0.43
CA LEU A 85 33.19 -22.52 -1.63
C LEU A 85 32.63 -23.19 -2.90
N PRO A 86 32.38 -22.43 -3.98
CA PRO A 86 31.97 -23.02 -5.26
C PRO A 86 33.01 -24.00 -5.78
N LYS A 87 32.56 -25.20 -6.17
CA LYS A 87 33.40 -26.21 -6.84
C LYS A 87 33.75 -25.86 -8.28
#